data_AF-A0A1V5NBD7-F1
#
_entry.id   AF-A0A1V5NBD7-F1
#
_cell.length_a   1.000
_cell.length_b   1.000
_cell.length_c   1.000
_cell.angle_alpha   90.00
_cell.angle_beta   90.00
_cell.angle_gamma   90.00
#
_symmetry.space_group_name_H-M   'P 1'
#
loop_
_entity.id
_entity.type
_entity.pdbx_description
1 polymer ?
#
loop_
_entity_poly.entity_id
_entity_poly.type
_entity_poly.pdbx_seq_one_letter_code
_entity_poly.pdbx_strand_id
1 'polypeptide(L)'
;MNVIAGDIAQVYNLNCASGTSGTVTVFFAGPAQFAGIFPGSEVPVVAPNSLTYTIADFGAIDIYNAFKFYMTTDTNTLGIPDVCFTVNVTLLSGDLNPLNNTYTHCFTVWNSFDPNFKEANPVNIIANTAEWLTYTIHFQNTGNAPALNIVITDTLDADLQESTFTYLQSSHEVFTQVTGNVIKFNFPNINLPDSINDEPNSHGYVQYKVKIDQGLNVGATISNNAAIYFDFNAPIITNTTTNLVVAPTGISDEITSNYQLIPNPAHAYFQIISENQSKKQVSIFDISGKLVLEIKDYKSGEKIDTSNLDAGMYLVKVQNDHYIHTSKLILN
;
A
#
# COMPACT_ATOMS: atom_id res chain seq x y z
N MET A 1 7.02 -13.33 -6.24
CA MET A 1 6.06 -12.31 -5.75
C MET A 1 4.65 -12.84 -5.90
N ASN A 2 3.75 -12.55 -4.96
CA ASN A 2 2.31 -12.83 -5.09
C ASN A 2 1.60 -11.48 -5.15
N VAL A 3 0.87 -11.19 -6.23
CA VAL A 3 0.21 -9.89 -6.40
C VAL A 3 -1.30 -10.09 -6.44
N ILE A 4 -2.00 -9.52 -5.46
CA ILE A 4 -3.46 -9.57 -5.35
C ILE A 4 -3.95 -8.13 -5.52
N ALA A 5 -4.75 -7.86 -6.55
CA ALA A 5 -5.26 -6.53 -6.90
C ALA A 5 -6.79 -6.51 -7.00
N GLY A 6 -7.42 -5.37 -6.68
CA GLY A 6 -8.86 -5.13 -6.86
C GLY A 6 -9.79 -5.74 -5.79
N ASP A 7 -11.10 -5.81 -6.09
CA ASP A 7 -12.17 -6.41 -5.26
C ASP A 7 -11.92 -7.90 -4.87
N ILE A 8 -10.81 -8.47 -5.34
CA ILE A 8 -10.37 -9.85 -5.16
C ILE A 8 -9.88 -10.12 -3.71
N ALA A 9 -9.68 -9.08 -2.90
CA ALA A 9 -9.16 -9.19 -1.53
C ALA A 9 -10.23 -9.28 -0.41
N GLN A 10 -11.53 -9.24 -0.71
CA GLN A 10 -12.59 -9.39 0.30
C GLN A 10 -13.36 -10.70 0.16
N VAL A 11 -13.06 -11.64 1.05
CA VAL A 11 -13.76 -12.91 1.23
C VAL A 11 -15.15 -12.62 1.80
N TYR A 12 -16.18 -12.55 0.95
CA TYR A 12 -17.52 -13.14 1.15
C TYR A 12 -18.36 -12.93 -0.14
N ASN A 13 -18.79 -14.04 -0.76
CA ASN A 13 -19.87 -14.09 -1.77
C ASN A 13 -19.68 -13.42 -3.16
N LEU A 14 -18.45 -13.32 -3.69
CA LEU A 14 -18.25 -12.91 -5.10
C LEU A 14 -17.82 -14.10 -5.98
N ASN A 15 -18.79 -14.92 -6.39
CA ASN A 15 -18.70 -15.72 -7.63
C ASN A 15 -19.05 -14.83 -8.84
N CYS A 16 -18.49 -13.62 -8.92
CA CYS A 16 -18.99 -12.59 -9.85
C CYS A 16 -18.25 -12.50 -11.18
N ALA A 17 -17.35 -13.43 -11.50
CA ALA A 17 -16.58 -13.36 -12.74
C ALA A 17 -16.59 -14.64 -13.59
N SER A 18 -17.47 -15.61 -13.29
CA SER A 18 -17.63 -16.80 -14.14
C SER A 18 -18.19 -16.41 -15.52
N GLY A 19 -17.49 -16.81 -16.57
CA GLY A 19 -17.78 -16.42 -17.95
C GLY A 19 -17.28 -15.03 -18.34
N THR A 20 -16.56 -14.33 -17.46
CA THR A 20 -15.99 -13.02 -17.76
C THR A 20 -14.53 -13.18 -18.16
N SER A 21 -14.20 -12.69 -19.35
CA SER A 21 -12.83 -12.66 -19.89
C SER A 21 -12.24 -11.25 -19.83
N GLY A 22 -10.91 -11.17 -19.91
CA GLY A 22 -10.20 -9.90 -19.91
C GLY A 22 -8.69 -10.09 -19.85
N THR A 23 -8.00 -9.06 -19.41
CA THR A 23 -6.54 -9.08 -19.27
C THR A 23 -6.11 -8.62 -17.89
N VAL A 24 -5.04 -9.22 -17.40
CA VAL A 24 -4.27 -8.71 -16.26
C VAL A 24 -2.93 -8.26 -16.83
N THR A 25 -2.57 -7.00 -16.62
CA THR A 25 -1.27 -6.47 -17.04
C THR A 25 -0.51 -6.00 -15.83
N VAL A 26 0.67 -6.58 -15.61
CA VAL A 26 1.62 -6.16 -14.59
C VAL A 26 2.67 -5.30 -15.26
N PHE A 27 2.67 -4.00 -14.99
CA PHE A 27 3.76 -3.11 -15.35
C PHE A 27 4.81 -3.12 -14.25
N PHE A 28 6.09 -3.17 -14.62
CA PHE A 28 7.17 -3.04 -13.65
C PHE A 28 8.12 -1.90 -14.07
N ALA A 29 8.53 -1.12 -13.07
CA ALA A 29 9.44 0.02 -13.22
C ALA A 29 10.58 -0.11 -12.20
N GLY A 30 11.73 0.48 -12.50
CA GLY A 30 12.95 0.34 -11.70
C GLY A 30 13.91 -0.72 -12.28
N PRO A 31 14.99 -1.07 -11.56
CA PRO A 31 16.05 -1.96 -12.05
C PRO A 31 15.63 -3.44 -12.12
N ALA A 32 14.36 -3.77 -12.38
CA ALA A 32 13.86 -5.13 -12.42
C ALA A 32 13.73 -5.70 -13.84
N GLN A 33 14.04 -6.98 -13.99
CA GLN A 33 13.90 -7.75 -15.23
C GLN A 33 13.13 -9.04 -14.94
N PHE A 34 12.27 -9.43 -15.87
CA PHE A 34 11.53 -10.68 -15.76
C PHE A 34 12.45 -11.90 -15.90
N ALA A 35 12.36 -12.83 -14.95
CA ALA A 35 13.24 -14.00 -14.87
C ALA A 35 12.51 -15.34 -15.04
N GLY A 36 11.18 -15.33 -15.09
CA GLY A 36 10.37 -16.54 -15.34
C GLY A 36 9.08 -16.59 -14.53
N ILE A 37 8.35 -17.70 -14.66
CA ILE A 37 7.12 -17.97 -13.91
C ILE A 37 7.29 -19.17 -12.98
N PHE A 38 6.50 -19.22 -11.91
CA PHE A 38 6.42 -20.41 -11.06
C PHE A 38 5.68 -21.55 -11.81
N PRO A 39 6.01 -22.82 -11.55
CA PRO A 39 5.26 -23.95 -12.08
C PRO A 39 3.77 -23.86 -11.68
N GLY A 40 2.88 -23.97 -12.67
CA GLY A 40 1.43 -23.92 -12.46
C GLY A 40 0.81 -22.51 -12.49
N SER A 41 1.61 -21.45 -12.69
CA SER A 41 1.08 -20.10 -12.95
C SER A 41 0.67 -19.90 -14.40
N GLU A 42 -0.16 -18.89 -14.65
CA GLU A 42 -0.55 -18.44 -15.98
C GLU A 42 0.67 -17.95 -16.78
N VAL A 43 0.61 -18.11 -18.10
CA VAL A 43 1.71 -17.75 -18.99
C VAL A 43 1.49 -16.34 -19.55
N PRO A 44 2.34 -15.35 -19.22
CA PRO A 44 2.20 -14.00 -19.75
C PRO A 44 2.81 -13.87 -21.14
N VAL A 45 2.30 -12.92 -21.91
CA VAL A 45 3.06 -12.27 -22.98
C VAL A 45 4.03 -11.28 -22.33
N VAL A 46 5.33 -11.52 -22.52
CA VAL A 46 6.41 -10.72 -21.93
C VAL A 46 6.79 -9.57 -22.87
N ALA A 47 6.78 -8.36 -22.35
CA ALA A 47 7.33 -7.16 -22.97
C ALA A 47 8.39 -6.54 -22.03
N PRO A 48 9.20 -5.56 -22.50
CA PRO A 48 10.34 -5.05 -21.73
C PRO A 48 10.01 -4.63 -20.29
N ASN A 49 8.87 -3.98 -20.07
CA ASN A 49 8.43 -3.47 -18.77
C ASN A 49 7.02 -3.95 -18.38
N SER A 50 6.52 -5.02 -19.00
CA SER A 50 5.19 -5.52 -18.66
C SER A 50 4.99 -7.02 -18.92
N LEU A 51 4.14 -7.63 -18.12
CA LEU A 51 3.61 -8.98 -18.29
C LEU A 51 2.10 -8.89 -18.55
N THR A 52 1.62 -9.41 -19.66
CA THR A 52 0.19 -9.40 -20.00
C THR A 52 -0.36 -10.81 -20.02
N TYR A 53 -1.33 -11.08 -19.16
CA TYR A 53 -2.07 -12.34 -19.06
C TYR A 53 -3.43 -12.17 -19.72
N THR A 54 -3.75 -13.05 -20.67
CA THR A 54 -5.10 -13.11 -21.27
C THR A 54 -5.92 -14.15 -20.53
N ILE A 55 -6.98 -13.71 -19.88
CA ILE A 55 -7.83 -14.56 -19.06
C ILE A 55 -9.12 -14.86 -19.79
N ALA A 56 -9.37 -16.15 -20.03
CA ALA A 56 -10.58 -16.62 -20.69
C ALA A 56 -11.81 -16.60 -19.75
N ASP A 57 -11.60 -16.92 -18.47
CA ASP A 57 -12.64 -16.90 -17.46
C ASP A 57 -12.01 -16.61 -16.08
N PHE A 58 -12.26 -15.41 -15.55
CA PHE A 58 -11.77 -15.02 -14.22
C PHE A 58 -12.39 -15.88 -13.10
N GLY A 59 -13.55 -16.49 -13.31
CA GLY A 59 -14.17 -17.41 -12.34
C GLY A 59 -13.49 -18.78 -12.27
N ALA A 60 -12.61 -19.12 -13.22
CA ALA A 60 -11.87 -20.38 -13.24
C ALA A 60 -10.43 -20.26 -12.69
N ILE A 61 -10.00 -19.05 -12.34
CA ILE A 61 -8.64 -18.77 -11.90
C ILE A 61 -8.47 -19.05 -10.40
N ASP A 62 -7.41 -19.77 -10.05
CA ASP A 62 -6.90 -19.78 -8.68
C ASP A 62 -6.12 -18.50 -8.41
N ILE A 63 -6.81 -17.51 -7.85
CA ILE A 63 -6.29 -16.16 -7.58
C ILE A 63 -5.04 -16.15 -6.68
N TYR A 64 -4.79 -17.22 -5.91
CA TYR A 64 -3.64 -17.28 -5.01
C TYR A 64 -2.37 -17.80 -5.69
N ASN A 65 -2.50 -18.47 -6.83
CA ASN A 65 -1.40 -19.20 -7.48
C ASN A 65 -1.21 -18.85 -8.97
N ALA A 66 -2.23 -18.27 -9.61
CA ALA A 66 -2.21 -17.99 -11.04
C ALA A 66 -1.16 -16.95 -11.46
N PHE A 67 -0.81 -16.00 -10.59
CA PHE A 67 0.06 -14.87 -10.94
C PHE A 67 1.34 -14.84 -10.09
N LYS A 68 2.16 -15.89 -10.19
CA LYS A 68 3.47 -15.96 -9.53
C LYS A 68 4.59 -15.94 -10.56
N PHE A 69 5.51 -14.99 -10.40
CA PHE A 69 6.66 -14.82 -11.28
C PHE A 69 7.94 -14.44 -10.50
N TYR A 70 9.07 -14.66 -11.17
CA TYR A 70 10.41 -14.28 -10.73
C TYR A 70 10.84 -12.99 -11.43
N MET A 71 11.50 -12.12 -10.67
CA MET A 71 12.14 -10.92 -11.18
C MET A 71 13.59 -10.92 -10.68
N THR A 72 14.52 -10.49 -11.51
CA THR A 72 15.90 -10.18 -11.13
C THR A 72 16.09 -8.67 -11.11
N THR A 73 17.06 -8.19 -10.34
CA THR A 73 17.41 -6.76 -10.29
C THR A 73 18.92 -6.58 -10.31
N ASP A 74 19.40 -5.48 -10.91
CA ASP A 74 20.83 -5.15 -10.87
C ASP A 74 21.20 -4.64 -9.47
N THR A 75 22.20 -5.26 -8.86
CA THR A 75 22.69 -4.95 -7.51
C THR A 75 23.74 -3.83 -7.48
N ASN A 76 24.16 -3.30 -8.65
CA ASN A 76 25.27 -2.35 -8.75
C ASN A 76 24.87 -0.87 -8.63
N THR A 77 23.57 -0.54 -8.61
CA THR A 77 23.11 0.84 -8.43
C THR A 77 22.96 1.16 -6.94
N LEU A 78 23.92 1.92 -6.40
CA LEU A 78 23.88 2.45 -5.03
C LEU A 78 22.80 3.51 -4.89
N GLY A 79 21.87 3.28 -3.96
CA GLY A 79 20.80 4.21 -3.62
C GLY A 79 19.62 4.16 -4.59
N ILE A 80 18.42 4.17 -4.02
CA ILE A 80 17.09 4.37 -4.62
C ILE A 80 17.10 4.29 -6.16
N PRO A 81 16.66 3.16 -6.72
CA PRO A 81 15.27 3.17 -7.16
C PRO A 81 14.43 2.11 -6.46
N ASP A 82 13.21 2.50 -6.11
CA ASP A 82 12.15 1.54 -5.86
C ASP A 82 11.86 0.75 -7.13
N VAL A 83 11.70 -0.56 -7.01
CA VAL A 83 11.03 -1.33 -8.04
C VAL A 83 9.54 -1.29 -7.73
N CYS A 84 8.77 -0.78 -8.67
CA CYS A 84 7.33 -0.65 -8.54
C CYS A 84 6.63 -1.60 -9.52
N PHE A 85 5.61 -2.29 -9.03
CA PHE A 85 4.70 -3.11 -9.81
C PHE A 85 3.33 -2.45 -9.80
N THR A 86 2.80 -2.14 -10.97
CA THR A 86 1.44 -1.68 -11.15
C THR A 86 0.65 -2.75 -11.88
N VAL A 87 -0.35 -3.31 -11.22
CA VAL A 87 -1.27 -4.28 -11.82
C VAL A 87 -2.50 -3.55 -12.29
N ASN A 88 -2.84 -3.75 -13.56
CA ASN A 88 -4.07 -3.28 -14.17
C ASN A 88 -4.89 -4.47 -14.63
N VAL A 89 -6.16 -4.51 -14.22
CA VAL A 89 -7.15 -5.48 -14.70
C VAL A 89 -8.06 -4.78 -15.69
N THR A 90 -8.32 -5.40 -16.84
CA THR A 90 -9.26 -4.89 -17.84
C THR A 90 -10.25 -5.99 -18.19
N LEU A 91 -11.53 -5.79 -17.90
CA LEU A 91 -12.58 -6.72 -18.27
C LEU A 91 -13.13 -6.39 -19.66
N LEU A 92 -13.51 -7.41 -20.45
CA LEU A 92 -14.16 -7.18 -21.75
C LEU A 92 -15.60 -6.65 -21.59
N SER A 93 -16.27 -6.98 -20.48
CA SER A 93 -17.57 -6.42 -20.07
C SER A 93 -17.87 -6.76 -18.61
N GLY A 94 -18.83 -6.06 -17.98
CA GLY A 94 -19.37 -6.45 -16.67
C GLY A 94 -18.65 -5.87 -15.45
N ASP A 95 -17.73 -4.93 -15.64
CA ASP A 95 -17.10 -4.20 -14.54
C ASP A 95 -18.07 -3.18 -13.92
N LEU A 96 -18.35 -3.32 -12.62
CA LEU A 96 -19.22 -2.42 -11.86
C LEU A 96 -18.46 -1.24 -11.25
N ASN A 97 -17.14 -1.33 -11.11
CA ASN A 97 -16.33 -0.29 -10.47
C ASN A 97 -14.94 -0.18 -11.12
N PRO A 98 -14.82 0.54 -12.26
CA PRO A 98 -13.54 0.63 -12.97
C PRO A 98 -12.42 1.35 -12.21
N LEU A 99 -12.71 2.00 -11.08
CA LEU A 99 -11.72 2.72 -10.27
C LEU A 99 -10.85 1.79 -9.40
N ASN A 100 -11.24 0.53 -9.19
CA ASN A 100 -10.48 -0.43 -8.39
C ASN A 100 -9.61 -1.39 -9.22
N ASN A 101 -9.51 -1.17 -10.53
CA ASN A 101 -8.77 -2.05 -11.44
C ASN A 101 -7.26 -1.89 -11.41
N THR A 102 -6.75 -0.93 -10.63
CA THR A 102 -5.32 -0.62 -10.56
C THR A 102 -4.82 -0.78 -9.12
N TYR A 103 -3.72 -1.49 -8.96
CA TYR A 103 -2.99 -1.57 -7.70
C TYR A 103 -1.50 -1.38 -7.94
N THR A 104 -0.85 -0.52 -7.15
CA THR A 104 0.59 -0.28 -7.24
C THR A 104 1.26 -0.66 -5.93
N HIS A 105 2.34 -1.44 -6.02
CA HIS A 105 3.19 -1.79 -4.90
C HIS A 105 4.65 -1.53 -5.26
N CYS A 106 5.35 -0.78 -4.42
CA CYS A 106 6.76 -0.44 -4.59
C CYS A 106 7.58 -1.01 -3.44
N PHE A 107 8.77 -1.51 -3.75
CA PHE A 107 9.76 -1.90 -2.76
C PHE A 107 11.11 -1.31 -3.12
N THR A 108 11.84 -0.90 -2.10
CA THR A 108 13.20 -0.40 -2.27
C THR A 108 14.14 -1.59 -2.47
N VAL A 109 14.88 -1.60 -3.58
CA VAL A 109 15.97 -2.55 -3.77
C VAL A 109 17.14 -2.06 -2.94
N TRP A 110 17.24 -2.57 -1.72
CA TRP A 110 18.46 -2.44 -0.94
C TRP A 110 19.49 -3.41 -1.50
N ASN A 111 20.73 -2.94 -1.63
CA ASN A 111 21.88 -3.83 -1.59
C ASN A 111 22.02 -4.36 -0.15
N SER A 112 21.11 -5.27 0.25
CA SER A 112 21.28 -5.96 1.52
C SER A 112 22.50 -6.86 1.37
N PHE A 113 23.60 -6.44 1.99
CA PHE A 113 24.79 -7.28 2.10
C PHE A 113 24.45 -8.59 2.84
N ASP A 114 23.46 -8.54 3.73
CA ASP A 114 22.96 -9.71 4.46
C ASP A 114 21.62 -10.18 3.88
N PRO A 115 21.53 -11.39 3.30
CA PRO A 115 20.27 -11.94 2.81
C PRO A 115 19.28 -12.33 3.92
N ASN A 116 19.70 -12.22 5.19
CA ASN A 116 18.87 -12.42 6.37
C ASN A 116 18.43 -11.07 6.93
N PHE A 117 17.26 -10.58 6.52
CA PHE A 117 16.80 -9.23 6.83
C PHE A 117 15.32 -9.19 7.16
N LYS A 118 14.86 -8.07 7.71
CA LYS A 118 13.49 -7.81 8.10
C LYS A 118 13.02 -6.48 7.52
N GLU A 119 11.78 -6.45 7.07
CA GLU A 119 11.12 -5.26 6.56
C GLU A 119 9.77 -5.05 7.25
N ALA A 120 9.33 -3.80 7.29
CA ALA A 120 8.06 -3.38 7.86
C ALA A 120 7.25 -2.62 6.81
N ASN A 121 5.95 -2.85 6.77
CA ASN A 121 5.00 -2.12 5.93
C ASN A 121 3.83 -1.61 6.79
N PRO A 122 3.52 -0.30 6.75
CA PRO A 122 4.22 0.78 6.03
C PRO A 122 5.68 0.96 6.47
N VAL A 123 6.54 1.49 5.58
CA VAL A 123 7.98 1.63 5.81
C VAL A 123 8.28 3.02 6.43
N ASN A 124 9.22 3.09 7.38
CA ASN A 124 9.81 4.30 7.98
C ASN A 124 8.89 5.26 8.73
N ILE A 125 7.77 5.68 8.13
CA ILE A 125 6.87 6.70 8.67
C ILE A 125 5.46 6.12 8.68
N ILE A 126 4.77 6.28 9.80
CA ILE A 126 3.38 5.90 9.97
C ILE A 126 2.58 7.08 10.50
N ALA A 127 1.34 7.23 10.02
CA ALA A 127 0.40 8.15 10.63
C ALA A 127 0.07 7.68 12.05
N ASN A 128 -0.23 8.59 12.97
CA ASN A 128 -0.75 8.24 14.30
C ASN A 128 -2.14 7.55 14.27
N THR A 129 -2.77 7.46 13.09
CA THR A 129 -3.98 6.68 12.82
C THR A 129 -3.70 5.31 12.19
N ALA A 130 -2.43 4.95 11.95
CA ALA A 130 -2.08 3.65 11.40
C ALA A 130 -2.46 2.55 12.40
N GLU A 131 -3.21 1.56 11.92
CA GLU A 131 -3.70 0.49 12.79
C GLU A 131 -2.80 -0.73 12.82
N TRP A 132 -2.09 -1.02 11.73
CA TRP A 132 -1.35 -2.27 11.55
C TRP A 132 0.07 -2.01 11.06
N LEU A 133 1.01 -2.81 11.58
CA LEU A 133 2.30 -3.05 10.96
C LEU A 133 2.35 -4.49 10.46
N THR A 134 2.76 -4.64 9.20
CA THR A 134 3.06 -5.94 8.58
C THR A 134 4.57 -6.10 8.52
N TYR A 135 5.08 -7.21 9.03
CA TYR A 135 6.50 -7.53 8.99
C TYR A 135 6.74 -8.73 8.09
N THR A 136 7.80 -8.67 7.27
CA THR A 136 8.34 -9.83 6.55
C THR A 136 9.77 -10.07 7.04
N ILE A 137 10.08 -11.30 7.41
CA ILE A 137 11.43 -11.74 7.76
C ILE A 137 11.90 -12.65 6.65
N HIS A 138 13.02 -12.30 6.03
CA HIS A 138 13.69 -13.05 4.96
C HIS A 138 14.92 -13.76 5.55
N PHE A 139 15.18 -14.97 5.07
CA PHE A 139 16.32 -15.77 5.47
C PHE A 139 16.91 -16.52 4.29
N GLN A 140 18.23 -16.75 4.32
CA GLN A 140 18.93 -17.58 3.34
C GLN A 140 19.99 -18.42 4.03
N ASN A 141 20.07 -19.70 3.67
CA ASN A 141 21.14 -20.56 4.12
C ASN A 141 22.43 -20.28 3.34
N THR A 142 23.26 -19.38 3.87
CA THR A 142 24.58 -19.04 3.32
C THR A 142 25.69 -19.99 3.79
N GLY A 143 25.33 -21.10 4.45
CA GLY A 143 26.24 -22.15 4.84
C GLY A 143 26.76 -22.96 3.65
N ASN A 144 27.33 -24.14 3.93
CA ASN A 144 27.84 -25.07 2.92
C ASN A 144 27.19 -26.46 2.98
N ALA A 145 26.07 -26.56 3.69
CA ALA A 145 25.27 -27.77 3.81
C ALA A 145 23.79 -27.39 4.05
N PRO A 146 22.82 -28.27 3.71
CA PRO A 146 21.41 -28.01 3.94
C PRO A 146 21.09 -27.77 5.42
N ALA A 147 20.28 -26.76 5.71
CA ALA A 147 19.77 -26.51 7.06
C ALA A 147 18.53 -27.37 7.30
N LEU A 148 18.59 -28.24 8.30
CA LEU A 148 17.50 -29.20 8.56
C LEU A 148 16.31 -28.52 9.23
N ASN A 149 16.58 -27.56 10.10
CA ASN A 149 15.57 -26.81 10.84
C ASN A 149 15.92 -25.32 10.88
N ILE A 150 14.90 -24.47 10.85
CA ILE A 150 15.06 -23.04 11.11
C ILE A 150 14.11 -22.63 12.22
N VAL A 151 14.64 -21.85 13.17
CA VAL A 151 13.83 -21.18 14.20
C VAL A 151 14.04 -19.68 14.07
N ILE A 152 12.97 -18.92 14.03
CA ILE A 152 13.01 -17.46 14.05
C ILE A 152 12.32 -16.99 15.32
N THR A 153 12.98 -16.11 16.08
CA THR A 153 12.38 -15.45 17.23
C THR A 153 12.32 -13.94 17.01
N ASP A 154 11.16 -13.37 17.26
CA ASP A 154 10.83 -11.97 17.04
C ASP A 154 10.24 -11.41 18.34
N THR A 155 10.86 -10.37 18.89
CA THR A 155 10.37 -9.74 20.13
C THR A 155 9.73 -8.42 19.77
N LEU A 156 8.40 -8.36 19.85
CA LEU A 156 7.63 -7.18 19.50
C LEU A 156 7.97 -6.01 20.43
N ASP A 157 7.99 -4.81 19.85
CA ASP A 157 8.04 -3.55 20.56
C ASP A 157 6.86 -3.44 21.54
N ALA A 158 7.05 -2.70 22.64
CA ALA A 158 6.02 -2.51 23.66
C ALA A 158 4.82 -1.72 23.15
N ASP A 159 5.00 -0.92 22.08
CA ASP A 159 3.94 -0.17 21.41
C ASP A 159 3.12 -1.03 20.42
N LEU A 160 3.29 -2.36 20.44
CA LEU A 160 2.57 -3.31 19.60
C LEU A 160 1.71 -4.24 20.44
N GLN A 161 0.50 -4.50 19.94
CA GLN A 161 -0.49 -5.34 20.63
C GLN A 161 -0.27 -6.82 20.29
N GLU A 162 0.58 -7.51 21.06
CA GLU A 162 0.93 -8.93 20.85
C GLU A 162 -0.28 -9.86 20.67
N SER A 163 -1.39 -9.59 21.37
CA SER A 163 -2.63 -10.38 21.30
C SER A 163 -3.34 -10.33 19.94
N THR A 164 -2.95 -9.37 19.09
CA THR A 164 -3.49 -9.18 17.74
C THR A 164 -2.63 -9.82 16.65
N PHE A 165 -1.56 -10.53 17.05
CA PHE A 165 -0.71 -11.27 16.14
C PHE A 165 -1.53 -12.07 15.13
N THR A 166 -1.27 -11.85 13.85
CA THR A 166 -1.90 -12.56 12.75
C THR A 166 -0.82 -13.05 11.80
N TYR A 167 -0.63 -14.36 11.74
CA TYR A 167 0.15 -15.00 10.68
C TYR A 167 -0.50 -14.73 9.31
N LEU A 168 0.32 -14.44 8.29
CA LEU A 168 -0.16 -14.20 6.94
C LEU A 168 0.28 -15.30 5.97
N GLN A 169 1.59 -15.47 5.77
CA GLN A 169 2.15 -16.44 4.81
C GLN A 169 3.63 -16.70 5.07
N SER A 170 4.14 -17.80 4.53
CA SER A 170 5.56 -18.16 4.52
C SER A 170 5.90 -18.94 3.25
N SER A 171 7.19 -19.01 2.90
CA SER A 171 7.65 -19.82 1.76
C SER A 171 7.65 -21.33 2.02
N HIS A 172 7.72 -21.73 3.29
CA HIS A 172 7.76 -23.13 3.74
C HIS A 172 6.77 -23.35 4.88
N GLU A 173 6.43 -24.61 5.15
CA GLU A 173 5.57 -24.97 6.27
C GLU A 173 6.16 -24.50 7.60
N VAL A 174 5.34 -23.83 8.42
CA VAL A 174 5.78 -23.17 9.64
C VAL A 174 4.81 -23.40 10.78
N PHE A 175 5.35 -23.67 11.98
CA PHE A 175 4.61 -23.67 13.22
C PHE A 175 4.91 -22.38 13.98
N THR A 176 3.86 -21.64 14.34
CA THR A 176 3.99 -20.37 15.04
C THR A 176 3.55 -20.51 16.50
N GLN A 177 4.31 -19.92 17.41
CA GLN A 177 3.99 -19.82 18.82
C GLN A 177 4.17 -18.37 19.27
N VAL A 178 3.21 -17.85 20.04
CA VAL A 178 3.31 -16.53 20.69
C VAL A 178 3.38 -16.75 22.21
N THR A 179 4.33 -16.09 22.89
CA THR A 179 4.50 -16.18 24.34
C THR A 179 4.89 -14.80 24.87
N GLY A 180 3.91 -14.09 25.43
CA GLY A 180 4.04 -12.65 25.68
C GLY A 180 4.29 -11.93 24.36
N ASN A 181 5.26 -11.01 24.35
CA ASN A 181 5.63 -10.23 23.17
C ASN A 181 6.60 -10.96 22.24
N VAL A 182 6.94 -12.22 22.53
CA VAL A 182 7.85 -13.02 21.70
C VAL A 182 7.05 -13.94 20.79
N ILE A 183 7.27 -13.78 19.49
CA ILE A 183 6.79 -14.68 18.44
C ILE A 183 7.93 -15.62 18.06
N LYS A 184 7.61 -16.91 17.96
CA LYS A 184 8.53 -17.95 17.52
C LYS A 184 7.95 -18.66 16.30
N PHE A 185 8.68 -18.62 15.20
CA PHE A 185 8.40 -19.38 13.99
C PHE A 185 9.35 -20.58 13.92
N ASN A 186 8.81 -21.77 13.78
CA ASN A 186 9.58 -23.01 13.69
C ASN A 186 9.32 -23.69 12.35
N PHE A 187 10.38 -23.94 11.59
CA PHE A 187 10.40 -24.63 10.31
C PHE A 187 11.11 -25.98 10.48
N PRO A 188 10.43 -27.00 11.02
CA PRO A 188 11.03 -28.31 11.25
C PRO A 188 11.19 -29.06 9.93
N ASN A 189 12.31 -29.76 9.76
CA ASN A 189 12.60 -30.57 8.57
C ASN A 189 12.48 -29.80 7.24
N ILE A 190 12.77 -28.50 7.23
CA ILE A 190 12.71 -27.65 6.04
C ILE A 190 13.72 -28.11 4.97
N ASN A 191 14.85 -28.69 5.40
CA ASN A 191 15.93 -29.16 4.54
C ASN A 191 16.33 -28.11 3.48
N LEU A 192 16.51 -26.87 3.93
CA LEU A 192 16.76 -25.72 3.06
C LEU A 192 18.17 -25.85 2.45
N PRO A 193 18.32 -25.99 1.12
CA PRO A 193 19.61 -26.10 0.46
C PRO A 193 20.54 -24.94 0.79
N ASP A 194 21.84 -25.15 0.66
CA ASP A 194 22.83 -24.08 0.81
C ASP A 194 22.98 -23.25 -0.47
N SER A 195 23.36 -21.99 -0.30
CA SER A 195 23.48 -21.05 -1.42
C SER A 195 24.66 -21.36 -2.36
N ILE A 196 25.60 -22.23 -2.00
CA ILE A 196 26.72 -22.61 -2.87
C ILE A 196 26.24 -23.61 -3.92
N ASN A 197 25.41 -24.57 -3.50
CA ASN A 197 24.96 -25.67 -4.35
C ASN A 197 23.60 -25.41 -5.03
N ASP A 198 22.70 -24.65 -4.40
CA ASP A 198 21.37 -24.34 -4.94
C ASP A 198 20.87 -22.99 -4.43
N GLU A 199 21.50 -21.92 -4.91
CA GLU A 199 21.17 -20.54 -4.53
C GLU A 199 19.67 -20.22 -4.66
N PRO A 200 18.99 -20.47 -5.79
CA PRO A 200 17.59 -20.07 -5.96
C PRO A 200 16.63 -20.71 -4.94
N ASN A 201 16.96 -21.91 -4.43
CA ASN A 201 16.15 -22.61 -3.44
C ASN A 201 16.68 -22.46 -2.00
N SER A 202 17.77 -21.71 -1.80
CA SER A 202 18.40 -21.51 -0.47
C SER A 202 17.71 -20.46 0.38
N HIS A 203 16.64 -19.83 -0.11
CA HIS A 203 15.95 -18.70 0.53
C HIS A 203 14.59 -19.09 1.12
N GLY A 204 14.14 -18.31 2.09
CA GLY A 204 12.77 -18.35 2.55
C GLY A 204 12.31 -17.08 3.26
N TYR A 205 11.03 -17.03 3.60
CA TYR A 205 10.45 -15.90 4.31
C TYR A 205 9.27 -16.31 5.19
N VAL A 206 8.95 -15.46 6.17
CA VAL A 206 7.68 -15.48 6.92
C VAL A 206 7.13 -14.06 7.07
N GLN A 207 5.81 -13.94 6.95
CA GLN A 207 5.10 -12.68 7.02
C GLN A 207 3.97 -12.75 8.05
N TYR A 208 3.86 -11.70 8.86
CA TYR A 208 2.81 -11.55 9.85
C TYR A 208 2.43 -10.08 10.00
N LYS A 209 1.30 -9.80 10.66
CA LYS A 209 0.92 -8.45 11.04
C LYS A 209 0.48 -8.38 12.50
N VAL A 210 0.59 -7.19 13.07
CA VAL A 210 0.23 -6.89 14.46
C VAL A 210 -0.29 -5.46 14.55
N LYS A 211 -1.27 -5.21 15.43
CA LYS A 211 -1.79 -3.87 15.65
C LYS A 211 -0.83 -3.00 16.42
N ILE A 212 -0.85 -1.72 16.07
CA ILE A 212 -0.16 -0.65 16.78
C ILE A 212 -1.05 -0.21 17.95
N ASP A 213 -0.42 0.09 19.08
CA ASP A 213 -1.13 0.68 20.21
C ASP A 213 -1.81 2.00 19.85
N GLN A 214 -3.02 2.19 20.39
CA GLN A 214 -3.82 3.36 20.09
C GLN A 214 -3.32 4.56 20.88
N GLY A 215 -3.23 5.72 20.23
CA GLY A 215 -2.88 6.98 20.89
C GLY A 215 -1.37 7.19 21.10
N LEU A 216 -0.51 6.54 20.31
CA LEU A 216 0.91 6.87 20.30
C LEU A 216 1.14 8.35 20.01
N ASN A 217 2.05 8.96 20.77
CA ASN A 217 2.41 10.35 20.58
C ASN A 217 3.16 10.54 19.26
N VAL A 218 2.92 11.68 18.60
CA VAL A 218 3.76 12.10 17.47
C VAL A 218 5.21 12.18 17.92
N GLY A 219 6.11 11.57 17.17
CA GLY A 219 7.52 11.40 17.51
C GLY A 219 7.89 10.06 18.15
N ALA A 220 6.92 9.22 18.52
CA ALA A 220 7.19 7.86 18.98
C ALA A 220 7.81 7.01 17.87
N THR A 221 8.65 6.05 18.23
CA THR A 221 9.33 5.15 17.30
C THR A 221 9.08 3.71 17.67
N ILE A 222 8.55 2.93 16.74
CA ILE A 222 8.37 1.49 16.89
C ILE A 222 9.55 0.81 16.20
N SER A 223 10.33 0.03 16.92
CA SER A 223 11.50 -0.68 16.36
C SER A 223 11.38 -2.18 16.53
N ASN A 224 11.79 -2.93 15.50
CA ASN A 224 11.70 -4.38 15.55
C ASN A 224 12.81 -5.06 14.75
N ASN A 225 13.35 -6.16 15.26
CA ASN A 225 14.30 -7.06 14.59
C ASN A 225 13.97 -8.52 14.94
N ALA A 226 14.63 -9.46 14.26
CA ALA A 226 14.46 -10.88 14.51
C ALA A 226 15.81 -11.60 14.63
N ALA A 227 15.80 -12.73 15.33
CA ALA A 227 16.94 -13.64 15.41
C ALA A 227 16.60 -14.94 14.68
N ILE A 228 17.42 -15.31 13.69
CA ILE A 228 17.25 -16.49 12.83
C ILE A 228 18.30 -17.53 13.22
N TYR A 229 17.85 -18.71 13.62
CA TYR A 229 18.70 -19.83 14.02
C TYR A 229 18.59 -20.92 12.94
N PHE A 230 19.73 -21.31 12.37
CA PHE A 230 19.84 -22.46 11.48
C PHE A 230 20.37 -23.64 12.29
N ASP A 231 19.57 -24.70 12.43
CA ASP A 231 19.86 -25.86 13.28
C ASP A 231 20.30 -25.47 14.70
N PHE A 232 21.54 -25.78 15.08
CA PHE A 232 22.12 -25.49 16.40
C PHE A 232 23.11 -24.31 16.37
N ASN A 233 23.17 -23.57 15.28
CA ASN A 233 24.11 -22.45 15.13
C ASN A 233 23.66 -21.22 15.94
N ALA A 234 24.61 -20.32 16.18
CA ALA A 234 24.31 -19.01 16.74
C ALA A 234 23.37 -18.22 15.81
N PRO A 235 22.50 -17.34 16.36
CA PRO A 235 21.53 -16.64 15.55
C PRO A 235 22.19 -15.58 14.66
N ILE A 236 21.64 -15.44 13.46
CA ILE A 236 21.82 -14.25 12.63
C ILE A 236 20.74 -13.24 13.04
N ILE A 237 21.16 -12.04 13.44
CA ILE A 237 20.26 -10.96 13.81
C ILE A 237 19.99 -10.10 12.58
N THR A 238 18.73 -9.92 12.23
CA THR A 238 18.34 -9.07 11.10
C THR A 238 18.69 -7.60 11.36
N ASN A 239 18.62 -6.78 10.31
CA ASN A 239 18.49 -5.33 10.49
C ASN A 239 17.28 -4.99 11.37
N THR A 240 17.32 -3.79 11.96
CA THR A 240 16.20 -3.24 12.72
C THR A 240 15.34 -2.37 11.81
N THR A 241 14.05 -2.68 11.74
CA THR A 241 13.04 -1.81 11.11
C THR A 241 12.62 -0.76 12.12
N THR A 242 12.50 0.50 11.72
CA THR A 242 12.02 1.58 12.59
C THR A 242 10.92 2.38 11.91
N ASN A 243 9.80 2.58 12.61
CA ASN A 243 8.67 3.37 12.17
C ASN A 243 8.49 4.58 13.10
N LEU A 244 8.64 5.79 12.56
CA LEU A 244 8.36 7.05 13.25
C LEU A 244 6.89 7.43 13.11
N VAL A 245 6.21 7.64 14.22
CA VAL A 245 4.83 8.13 14.27
C VAL A 245 4.82 9.62 13.96
N VAL A 246 4.13 10.02 12.91
CA VAL A 246 3.94 11.42 12.52
C VAL A 246 2.47 11.80 12.56
N ALA A 247 2.21 13.10 12.70
CA ALA A 247 0.87 13.62 12.45
C ALA A 247 0.53 13.41 10.97
N PRO A 248 -0.69 12.99 10.62
CA PRO A 248 -1.11 12.87 9.24
C PRO A 248 -0.95 14.22 8.54
N THR A 249 -0.13 14.26 7.48
CA THR A 249 0.07 15.45 6.64
C THR A 249 -0.87 15.46 5.42
N GLY A 250 -1.77 14.47 5.33
CA GLY A 250 -2.72 14.31 4.24
C GLY A 250 -4.03 15.08 4.49
N ILE A 251 -4.38 15.95 3.55
CA ILE A 251 -5.76 16.41 3.38
C ILE A 251 -6.55 15.18 2.94
N SER A 252 -7.62 14.80 3.64
CA SER A 252 -8.45 13.68 3.22
C SER A 252 -8.96 13.91 1.80
N ASP A 253 -8.82 12.91 0.93
CA ASP A 253 -9.29 12.90 -0.45
C ASP A 253 -10.73 13.43 -0.58
N GLU A 254 -10.99 14.13 -1.68
CA GLU A 254 -12.29 14.69 -2.04
C GLU A 254 -13.37 13.60 -2.05
N ILE A 255 -14.13 13.50 -0.96
CA ILE A 255 -15.49 13.00 -1.05
C ILE A 255 -16.29 14.13 -1.68
N THR A 256 -16.81 13.88 -2.89
CA THR A 256 -17.62 14.77 -3.72
C THR A 256 -18.91 15.19 -2.99
N SER A 257 -18.81 16.11 -2.04
CA SER A 257 -19.96 16.93 -1.69
C SER A 257 -20.25 17.84 -2.87
N ASN A 258 -21.42 17.67 -3.49
CA ASN A 258 -21.91 18.47 -4.61
C ASN A 258 -22.04 19.95 -4.19
N TYR A 259 -20.94 20.71 -4.29
CA TYR A 259 -20.94 22.16 -4.15
C TYR A 259 -21.20 22.79 -5.51
N GLN A 260 -22.27 23.58 -5.61
CA GLN A 260 -22.60 24.32 -6.84
C GLN A 260 -22.59 25.82 -6.56
N LEU A 261 -21.85 26.56 -7.38
CA LEU A 261 -21.88 28.03 -7.39
C LEU A 261 -22.97 28.50 -8.34
N ILE A 262 -23.99 29.20 -7.83
CA ILE A 262 -25.10 29.71 -8.64
C ILE A 262 -25.42 31.18 -8.32
N PRO A 263 -25.64 32.04 -9.32
CA PRO A 263 -25.28 31.81 -10.73
C PRO A 263 -23.75 31.80 -10.92
N ASN A 264 -23.29 31.15 -11.98
CA ASN A 264 -21.91 31.25 -12.46
C ASN A 264 -21.93 31.21 -14.00
N PRO A 265 -21.66 32.31 -14.72
CA PRO A 265 -21.13 33.59 -14.22
C PRO A 265 -22.09 34.37 -13.29
N ALA A 266 -21.54 35.09 -12.32
CA ALA A 266 -22.26 35.97 -11.40
C ALA A 266 -22.03 37.45 -11.71
N HIS A 267 -22.97 38.30 -11.30
CA HIS A 267 -22.88 39.76 -11.43
C HIS A 267 -22.81 40.43 -10.05
N ALA A 268 -23.95 40.53 -9.36
CA ALA A 268 -24.03 41.21 -8.05
C ALA A 268 -23.84 40.26 -6.85
N TYR A 269 -24.14 38.97 -7.02
CA TYR A 269 -23.98 37.98 -5.98
C TYR A 269 -23.90 36.56 -6.57
N PHE A 270 -23.38 35.63 -5.78
CA PHE A 270 -23.55 34.20 -5.98
C PHE A 270 -23.95 33.50 -4.67
N GLN A 271 -24.36 32.25 -4.79
CA GLN A 271 -24.68 31.36 -3.69
C GLN A 271 -23.93 30.05 -3.87
N ILE A 272 -23.60 29.43 -2.75
CA ILE A 272 -23.04 28.08 -2.70
C ILE A 272 -24.15 27.14 -2.22
N ILE A 273 -24.57 26.23 -3.09
CA ILE A 273 -25.52 25.16 -2.79
C ILE A 273 -24.74 23.90 -2.45
N SER A 274 -25.16 23.24 -1.36
CA SER A 274 -24.56 22.00 -0.87
C SER A 274 -25.62 21.17 -0.17
N GLU A 275 -25.57 19.85 -0.34
CA GLU A 275 -26.50 18.92 0.33
C GLU A 275 -26.41 19.02 1.87
N ASN A 276 -25.21 19.30 2.39
CA ASN A 276 -24.98 19.49 3.82
C ASN A 276 -25.27 20.93 4.27
N GLN A 277 -26.07 21.10 5.33
CA GLN A 277 -26.43 22.40 5.93
C GLN A 277 -25.47 22.87 7.04
N SER A 278 -24.38 22.14 7.30
CA SER A 278 -23.35 22.56 8.25
C SER A 278 -22.74 23.91 7.87
N LYS A 279 -22.32 24.66 8.89
CA LYS A 279 -21.55 25.90 8.75
C LYS A 279 -20.23 25.62 8.03
N LYS A 280 -19.81 26.56 7.17
CA LYS A 280 -18.61 26.43 6.33
C LYS A 280 -17.78 27.71 6.37
N GLN A 281 -16.48 27.58 6.19
CA GLN A 281 -15.60 28.69 5.87
C GLN A 281 -15.50 28.81 4.36
N VAL A 282 -15.69 30.00 3.82
CA VAL A 282 -15.58 30.30 2.39
C VAL A 282 -14.47 31.32 2.20
N SER A 283 -13.55 31.03 1.30
CA SER A 283 -12.43 31.91 0.94
C SER A 283 -12.42 32.11 -0.57
N ILE A 284 -12.36 33.35 -1.03
CA ILE A 284 -12.31 33.70 -2.45
C ILE A 284 -10.94 34.26 -2.77
N PHE A 285 -10.30 33.74 -3.80
CA PHE A 285 -8.98 34.14 -4.26
C PHE A 285 -9.06 34.67 -5.69
N ASP A 286 -8.26 35.69 -6.01
CA ASP A 286 -8.04 36.10 -7.40
C ASP A 286 -7.12 35.10 -8.14
N ILE A 287 -6.92 35.31 -9.44
CA ILE A 287 -6.05 34.45 -10.28
C ILE A 287 -4.58 34.40 -9.85
N SER A 288 -4.12 35.37 -9.05
CA SER A 288 -2.76 35.38 -8.50
C SER A 288 -2.66 34.60 -7.19
N GLY A 289 -3.78 34.09 -6.67
CA GLY A 289 -3.86 33.39 -5.40
C GLY A 289 -4.00 34.31 -4.19
N LYS A 290 -4.25 35.61 -4.39
CA LYS A 290 -4.47 36.55 -3.29
C LYS A 290 -5.90 36.40 -2.76
N LEU A 291 -6.04 36.26 -1.44
CA LEU A 291 -7.33 36.23 -0.76
C LEU A 291 -8.02 37.59 -0.88
N VAL A 292 -9.21 37.62 -1.48
CA VAL A 292 -10.01 38.83 -1.70
C VAL A 292 -11.26 38.91 -0.83
N LEU A 293 -11.81 37.77 -0.40
CA LEU A 293 -12.95 37.72 0.51
C LEU A 293 -12.88 36.47 1.39
N GLU A 294 -13.27 36.61 2.65
CA GLU A 294 -13.39 35.50 3.59
C GLU A 294 -14.70 35.59 4.37
N ILE A 295 -15.43 34.48 4.46
CA ILE A 295 -16.69 34.36 5.18
C ILE A 295 -16.60 33.17 6.13
N LYS A 296 -16.88 33.41 7.41
CA LYS A 296 -16.97 32.37 8.42
C LYS A 296 -18.44 32.01 8.64
N ASP A 297 -18.70 30.76 9.01
CA ASP A 297 -20.02 30.25 9.35
C ASP A 297 -21.09 30.36 8.23
N TYR A 298 -20.67 30.35 6.96
CA TYR A 298 -21.57 30.41 5.81
C TYR A 298 -22.56 29.23 5.81
N LYS A 299 -23.85 29.52 5.58
CA LYS A 299 -24.90 28.50 5.41
C LYS A 299 -25.28 28.34 3.94
N SER A 300 -25.61 27.13 3.55
CA SER A 300 -25.97 26.83 2.16
C SER A 300 -27.14 27.70 1.69
N GLY A 301 -27.02 28.28 0.49
CA GLY A 301 -28.02 29.18 -0.10
C GLY A 301 -27.97 30.64 0.37
N GLU A 302 -27.09 31.02 1.30
CA GLU A 302 -26.90 32.45 1.62
C GLU A 302 -26.25 33.20 0.46
N LYS A 303 -26.62 34.47 0.26
CA LYS A 303 -26.05 35.29 -0.82
C LYS A 303 -24.70 35.84 -0.40
N ILE A 304 -23.72 35.68 -1.27
CA ILE A 304 -22.40 36.31 -1.18
C ILE A 304 -22.37 37.47 -2.16
N ASP A 305 -22.29 38.70 -1.64
CA ASP A 305 -22.20 39.92 -2.43
C ASP A 305 -20.83 40.05 -3.11
N THR A 306 -20.84 40.29 -4.42
CA THR A 306 -19.63 40.41 -5.25
C THR A 306 -19.44 41.83 -5.79
N SER A 307 -20.25 42.79 -5.37
CA SER A 307 -20.25 44.17 -5.90
C SER A 307 -18.93 44.92 -5.72
N ASN A 308 -18.09 44.48 -4.77
CA ASN A 308 -16.77 45.07 -4.48
C ASN A 308 -15.61 44.30 -5.14
N LEU A 309 -15.90 43.33 -6.00
CA LEU A 309 -14.91 42.54 -6.72
C LEU A 309 -14.93 42.94 -8.21
N ASP A 310 -13.75 43.07 -8.80
CA ASP A 310 -13.63 43.38 -10.22
C ASP A 310 -14.11 42.20 -11.08
N ALA A 311 -14.60 42.47 -12.29
CA ALA A 311 -14.95 41.44 -13.25
C ALA A 311 -13.71 40.57 -13.58
N GLY A 312 -13.88 39.25 -13.56
CA GLY A 312 -12.75 38.33 -13.70
C GLY A 312 -13.01 36.93 -13.19
N MET A 313 -11.95 36.12 -13.20
CA MET A 313 -11.97 34.74 -12.70
C MET A 313 -11.47 34.69 -11.26
N TYR A 314 -12.17 33.93 -10.43
CA TYR A 314 -11.83 33.71 -9.02
C TYR A 314 -11.86 32.22 -8.68
N LEU A 315 -11.10 31.83 -7.67
CA LEU A 315 -11.16 30.51 -7.04
C LEU A 315 -11.91 30.64 -5.72
N VAL A 316 -12.97 29.86 -5.55
CA VAL A 316 -13.74 29.78 -4.31
C VAL A 316 -13.38 28.49 -3.61
N LYS A 317 -12.72 28.61 -2.45
CA LYS A 317 -12.43 27.50 -1.54
C LYS A 317 -13.50 27.44 -0.46
N VAL A 318 -14.13 26.28 -0.30
CA VAL A 318 -15.09 25.97 0.75
C VAL A 318 -14.48 24.94 1.68
N GLN A 319 -14.46 25.21 2.97
CA GLN A 319 -13.86 24.35 3.98
C GLN A 319 -14.82 24.10 5.15
N ASN A 320 -14.85 22.88 5.65
CA ASN A 320 -15.38 22.53 6.97
C ASN A 320 -14.36 21.65 7.71
N ASP A 321 -14.73 21.09 8.87
CA ASP A 321 -13.81 20.31 9.73
C ASP A 321 -13.21 19.07 9.05
N HIS A 322 -13.82 18.57 7.98
CA HIS A 322 -13.43 17.32 7.32
C HIS A 322 -13.16 17.48 5.82
N TYR A 323 -13.57 18.59 5.18
CA TYR A 323 -13.61 18.71 3.72
C TYR A 323 -13.10 20.07 3.26
N ILE A 324 -12.35 20.05 2.16
CA ILE A 324 -11.97 21.23 1.37
C ILE A 324 -12.43 20.99 -0.05
N HIS A 325 -13.15 21.94 -0.64
CA HIS A 325 -13.54 21.94 -2.04
C HIS A 325 -13.14 23.25 -2.70
N THR A 326 -12.69 23.21 -3.95
CA THR A 326 -12.37 24.41 -4.72
C THR A 326 -13.16 24.46 -6.02
N SER A 327 -13.86 25.56 -6.27
CA SER A 327 -14.61 25.78 -7.51
C SER A 327 -14.18 27.09 -8.20
N LYS A 328 -14.32 27.13 -9.52
CA LYS A 328 -14.09 28.34 -10.31
C LYS A 328 -15.35 29.22 -10.32
N LEU A 329 -15.20 30.50 -10.02
CA LEU A 329 -16.23 31.54 -10.15
C LEU A 329 -15.83 32.52 -11.26
N ILE A 330 -16.80 32.93 -12.08
CA ILE A 330 -16.64 33.97 -13.11
C ILE A 330 -17.54 35.15 -12.72
N LEU A 331 -16.96 36.35 -12.59
CA LEU A 331 -17.69 37.59 -12.37
C LEU A 331 -17.71 38.43 -13.65
N ASN A 332 -18.91 38.89 -14.04
CA ASN A 332 -19.16 39.73 -15.21
C ASN A 332 -19.57 41.15 -14.80
#